data_AF-A0A3D2FKQ1-F1
#
_entry.id   AF-A0A3D2FKQ1-F1
#
_cell.length_a   1.000
_cell.length_b   1.000
_cell.length_c   1.000
_cell.angle_alpha   90.00
_cell.angle_beta   90.00
_cell.angle_gamma   90.00
#
_symmetry.space_group_name_H-M   'P 1'
#
loop_
_entity.id
_entity.type
_entity.pdbx_description
1 polymer ?
#
loop_
_entity_poly.entity_id
_entity_poly.type
_entity_poly.pdbx_seq_one_letter_code
_entity_poly.pdbx_strand_id
1 'polypeptide(L)'
;MTATINLPQSVIKRLEKIAASSRRTPEALAKQAITECLDYEEWFLKQVREGLADEKAGRVHDKAEFWAQLEKARHERKKAA
;
A
#
# COMPACT_ATOMS: atom_id res chain seq x y z
N MET A 1 -17.11 13.26 -15.23
CA MET A 1 -16.54 12.64 -16.44
C MET A 1 -16.92 11.18 -16.47
N THR A 2 -17.28 10.65 -17.63
CA THR A 2 -17.45 9.21 -17.87
C THR A 2 -16.22 8.70 -18.60
N ALA A 3 -15.74 7.51 -18.23
CA ALA A 3 -14.61 6.85 -18.89
C ALA A 3 -15.03 5.42 -19.23
N THR A 4 -14.70 4.97 -20.43
CA THR A 4 -14.96 3.60 -20.90
C THR A 4 -13.64 2.87 -20.99
N ILE A 5 -13.57 1.69 -20.36
CA ILE A 5 -12.39 0.83 -20.38
C ILE A 5 -12.79 -0.56 -20.89
N ASN A 6 -11.93 -1.16 -21.71
CA ASN A 6 -12.11 -2.54 -22.14
C ASN A 6 -11.48 -3.47 -21.11
N LEU A 7 -12.28 -4.40 -20.58
CA LEU A 7 -11.83 -5.40 -19.62
C LEU A 7 -11.88 -6.80 -20.25
N PRO A 8 -10.94 -7.70 -19.91
CA PRO A 8 -11.06 -9.10 -20.29
C PRO A 8 -12.38 -9.70 -19.79
N GLN A 9 -12.99 -10.57 -20.59
CA GLN A 9 -14.27 -11.21 -20.22
C GLN A 9 -14.20 -11.96 -18.88
N SER A 10 -13.04 -12.53 -18.56
CA SER A 10 -12.79 -13.21 -17.28
C SER A 10 -12.92 -12.26 -16.08
N VAL A 11 -12.47 -11.01 -16.22
CA VAL A 11 -12.56 -9.98 -15.18
C VAL A 11 -14.01 -9.53 -15.01
N ILE A 12 -14.73 -9.30 -16.12
CA ILE A 12 -16.15 -8.92 -16.09
C ILE A 12 -16.97 -10.00 -15.35
N LYS A 13 -16.81 -11.28 -15.72
CA LYS A 13 -17.50 -12.39 -15.05
C LYS A 13 -17.20 -12.47 -13.56
N ARG A 14 -15.95 -12.17 -13.17
CA ARG A 14 -15.54 -12.17 -11.75
C ARG A 14 -16.16 -10.99 -10.99
N LEU A 15 -16.20 -9.80 -11.59
CA LEU A 15 -16.88 -8.63 -11.03
C LEU A 15 -18.37 -8.91 -10.82
N GLU A 16 -19.06 -9.44 -11.82
CA GLU A 16 -20.48 -9.81 -11.73
C GLU A 16 -20.75 -10.85 -10.64
N LYS A 17 -19.91 -11.88 -10.53
CA LYS A 17 -20.04 -12.91 -9.49
C LYS A 17 -19.90 -12.33 -8.07
N ILE A 18 -18.93 -11.46 -7.85
CA ILE A 18 -18.71 -10.81 -6.55
C ILE A 18 -19.86 -9.83 -6.25
N ALA A 19 -20.29 -9.05 -7.25
CA ALA A 19 -21.44 -8.17 -7.14
C ALA A 19 -22.70 -8.94 -6.75
N ALA A 20 -23.01 -10.05 -7.41
CA ALA A 20 -24.18 -10.89 -7.11
C ALA A 20 -24.14 -11.49 -5.69
N SER A 21 -22.95 -11.72 -5.15
CA SER A 21 -22.76 -12.24 -3.78
C SER A 21 -22.70 -11.14 -2.72
N SER A 22 -22.82 -9.88 -3.11
CA SER A 22 -22.74 -8.71 -2.23
C SER A 22 -23.89 -7.72 -2.50
N ARG A 23 -24.06 -6.69 -1.68
CA ARG A 23 -25.04 -5.61 -1.95
C ARG A 23 -24.45 -4.49 -2.82
N ARG A 24 -23.58 -4.83 -3.77
CA ARG A 24 -22.82 -3.86 -4.57
C ARG A 24 -22.97 -4.14 -6.06
N THR A 25 -22.89 -3.10 -6.88
CA THR A 25 -22.89 -3.22 -8.34
C THR A 25 -21.49 -3.52 -8.88
N PRO A 26 -21.34 -4.14 -10.07
CA PRO A 26 -20.04 -4.32 -10.72
C PRO A 26 -19.29 -2.99 -10.90
N GLU A 27 -20.02 -1.92 -11.24
CA GLU A 27 -19.46 -0.58 -11.38
C GLU A 27 -18.91 -0.04 -10.05
N ALA A 28 -19.65 -0.20 -8.95
CA ALA A 28 -19.19 0.25 -7.63
C ALA A 28 -17.91 -0.49 -7.19
N LEU A 29 -17.83 -1.80 -7.48
CA LEU A 29 -16.63 -2.60 -7.21
C LEU A 29 -15.45 -2.17 -8.09
N ALA A 30 -15.67 -1.94 -9.38
CA ALA A 30 -14.63 -1.47 -10.29
C ALA A 30 -14.10 -0.10 -9.88
N LYS A 31 -15.00 0.84 -9.53
CA LYS A 31 -14.64 2.17 -9.04
C LYS A 31 -13.79 2.07 -7.78
N GLN A 32 -14.22 1.28 -6.79
CA GLN A 32 -13.45 1.08 -5.56
C GLN A 32 -12.06 0.50 -5.86
N ALA A 33 -11.97 -0.55 -6.67
CA ALA A 33 -10.70 -1.20 -6.98
C ALA A 33 -9.73 -0.24 -7.69
N ILE A 34 -10.23 0.59 -8.61
CA ILE A 34 -9.41 1.61 -9.29
C ILE A 34 -8.94 2.67 -8.29
N THR A 35 -9.82 3.19 -7.44
CA THR A 35 -9.45 4.20 -6.44
C THR A 35 -8.40 3.67 -5.47
N GLU A 36 -8.61 2.48 -4.89
CA GLU A 36 -7.64 1.87 -3.96
C GLU A 36 -6.29 1.61 -4.63
N CYS A 37 -6.29 1.19 -5.90
CA CYS A 37 -5.06 1.01 -6.66
C CYS A 37 -4.32 2.33 -6.85
N LEU A 38 -5.01 3.41 -7.22
CA LEU A 38 -4.40 4.72 -7.42
C LEU A 38 -3.86 5.29 -6.10
N ASP A 39 -4.63 5.22 -5.02
CA ASP A 39 -4.21 5.69 -3.70
C ASP A 39 -2.92 4.96 -3.25
N TYR A 40 -2.87 3.64 -3.48
CA TYR A 40 -1.68 2.84 -3.19
C TYR A 40 -0.47 3.25 -4.03
N GLU A 41 -0.63 3.39 -5.34
CA GLU A 41 0.46 3.76 -6.25
C GLU A 41 1.01 5.15 -5.93
N GLU A 42 0.14 6.13 -5.67
CA GLU A 42 0.54 7.48 -5.27
C GLU A 42 1.34 7.48 -3.97
N TRP A 43 0.86 6.76 -2.95
CA TRP A 43 1.58 6.58 -1.70
C TRP A 43 2.92 5.87 -1.92
N PHE A 44 2.93 4.76 -2.66
CA PHE A 44 4.11 3.94 -2.89
C PHE A 44 5.21 4.74 -3.60
N LEU A 45 4.87 5.41 -4.70
CA LEU A 45 5.80 6.24 -5.45
C LEU A 45 6.35 7.39 -4.61
N LYS A 46 5.52 7.97 -3.73
CA LYS A 46 5.98 8.96 -2.76
C LYS A 46 6.99 8.37 -1.77
N GLN A 47 6.69 7.22 -1.16
CA GLN A 47 7.59 6.56 -0.22
C GLN A 47 8.92 6.17 -0.85
N VAL A 48 8.91 5.66 -2.08
CA VAL A 48 10.14 5.33 -2.83
C VAL A 48 10.98 6.58 -3.04
N ARG A 49 10.36 7.70 -3.46
CA ARG A 49 11.07 8.96 -3.68
C ARG A 49 11.70 9.50 -2.39
N GLU A 50 10.95 9.46 -1.29
CA GLU A 50 11.43 9.88 0.03
C GLU A 50 12.60 9.00 0.51
N GLY A 51 12.48 7.68 0.41
CA GLY A 51 13.54 6.75 0.77
C GLY A 51 14.83 6.95 -0.03
N LEU A 52 14.73 7.15 -1.35
CA LEU A 52 15.90 7.46 -2.19
C LEU A 52 16.54 8.81 -1.82
N ALA A 53 15.75 9.80 -1.41
CA ALA A 53 16.26 11.08 -0.96
C ALA A 53 16.96 10.97 0.42
N ASP A 54 16.45 10.12 1.31
CA ASP A 54 17.09 9.81 2.59
C ASP A 54 18.41 9.08 2.41
N GLU A 55 18.46 8.06 1.53
CA GLU A 55 19.68 7.36 1.16
C GLU A 55 20.73 8.34 0.62
N LYS A 56 20.36 9.17 -0.35
CA LYS A 56 21.27 10.17 -0.94
C LYS A 56 21.79 11.17 0.09
N ALA A 57 21.00 11.50 1.10
CA ALA A 57 21.38 12.42 2.16
C ALA A 57 22.10 11.73 3.34
N GLY A 58 22.34 10.43 3.28
CA GLY A 58 22.94 9.65 4.36
C GLY A 58 22.03 9.50 5.59
N ARG A 59 20.72 9.75 5.47
CA ARG A 59 19.72 9.56 6.54
C ARG A 59 19.22 8.11 6.58
N VAL A 60 20.15 7.16 6.51
CA VAL A 60 19.88 5.72 6.56
C VAL A 60 20.76 5.09 7.63
N HIS A 61 20.27 4.05 8.27
CA HIS A 61 21.03 3.29 9.25
C HIS A 61 21.53 1.99 8.63
N ASP A 62 22.73 1.58 9.02
CA ASP A 62 23.18 0.23 8.71
C ASP A 62 22.33 -0.80 9.48
N LYS A 63 22.19 -2.00 8.91
CA LYS A 63 21.41 -3.08 9.52
C LYS A 63 21.91 -3.42 10.93
N ALA A 64 23.22 -3.51 11.15
CA ALA A 64 23.76 -3.85 12.46
C ALA A 64 23.48 -2.74 13.49
N GLU A 65 23.62 -1.49 13.07
CA GLU A 65 23.30 -0.31 13.89
C GLU A 65 21.82 -0.31 14.30
N PHE A 66 20.92 -0.56 13.35
CA PHE A 66 19.48 -0.62 13.60
C PHE A 66 19.12 -1.65 14.67
N TRP A 67 19.62 -2.88 14.57
CA TRP A 67 19.32 -3.94 15.55
C TRP A 67 19.91 -3.63 16.93
N ALA A 68 21.12 -3.07 17.00
CA ALA A 68 21.71 -2.67 18.27
C ALA A 68 20.88 -1.58 18.96
N GLN A 69 20.38 -0.58 18.23
CA GLN A 69 19.51 0.45 18.77
C GLN A 69 18.16 -0.10 19.24
N LEU A 70 17.57 -1.02 18.46
CA LEU A 70 16.28 -1.63 18.80
C LEU A 70 16.36 -2.47 20.09
N GLU A 71 17.41 -3.28 20.25
CA GLU A 71 17.62 -4.06 21.48
C GLU A 71 17.86 -3.16 22.68
N LYS A 72 18.65 -2.09 22.53
CA LYS A 72 18.85 -1.09 23.60
C LYS A 72 17.51 -0.48 24.04
N ALA A 73 16.67 -0.05 23.09
CA ALA A 73 15.35 0.53 23.39
C ALA A 73 14.41 -0.46 24.10
N ARG A 74 14.46 -1.75 23.74
CA ARG A 74 13.70 -2.81 24.43
C ARG A 74 14.13 -2.99 25.87
N HIS A 75 15.45 -3.00 26.12
CA HIS A 75 15.99 -3.12 27.47
C HIS A 75 15.63 -1.92 28.35
N GLU A 76 15.68 -0.70 27.81
CA GLU A 76 15.29 0.52 28.53
C GLU A 76 13.81 0.50 28.91
N ARG A 77 12.92 0.11 27.98
CA ARG A 77 11.48 -0.04 28.27
C ARG A 77 11.20 -1.07 29.36
N LYS A 78 11.91 -2.20 29.37
CA LYS A 78 11.77 -3.22 30.41
C LYS A 78 12.27 -2.78 31.79
N LYS A 79 13.25 -1.88 31.84
CA LYS A 79 13.75 -1.30 33.11
C LYS A 79 12.81 -0.23 33.68
N ALA A 80 11.99 0.39 32.82
CA ALA A 80 11.06 1.45 33.18
C ALA A 80 9.64 0.95 33.54
N ALA A 81 9.38 -0.35 33.40
CA ALA A 81 8.12 -1.03 33.73
C ALA A 81 8.30 -1.88 35.00
#